data_AF-A0AA36JR03-F1
#
_entry.id   AF-A0AA36JR03-F1
#
_cell.length_a   1.000
_cell.length_b   1.000
_cell.length_c   1.000
_cell.angle_alpha   90.00
_cell.angle_beta   90.00
_cell.angle_gamma   90.00
#
_symmetry.space_group_name_H-M   'P 1'
#
loop_
_entity.id
_entity.type
_entity.pdbx_description
1 polymer ?
#
loop_
_entity_poly.entity_id
_entity_poly.type
_entity_poly.pdbx_seq_one_letter_code
_entity_poly.pdbx_strand_id
1 'polypeptide(L)'
;MAHLEESWARGEALLSLQRKFGDLAIRAQDGEVPASRLLLAAASKALAAKVEATDGDPFVWHWPQVPAAVARGIVAYSCGASRPFAECSASEAQMAWSVLRTGTPVQETEGAAKSAVASRGQEGSVASSVLPLCMVGASLMAYYPVVNFNMETGGFFMDDAMIRRNAVVVDEALDLQRLWRTDYWGLEMFDPNTWTHKSFRPFTVLTFRWNYLAHGFGSCGFHLTNALLHGLCSLQLGAFGGSSLRLPPRWAALLACLFAIHPVHTESICYVVGRADIICAQVLLLAMQFYGRVLSGGSWAWLRLLCCTALVVLAGLCKETGFTFFGLLVIWEVLKMRGGLHAWLRVLGLLVIGAAACAVRVWYTAGTQIARMDPYSNPIAASDDPYTRVLSYALVHGMYMKLLLWPLFLCYDYSMDAVPLVQSAADVRLLLPCAAYLGFLAAGCRALGRRSYGQAPVLGLAIFVLSFLPMTNILFPIGTLVAERLLYIPSMGFLVVLVCFAKGLEKVQFAVRRPFSFGWHWSLCSSFGGGYAIRG
;
A
#
# COMPACT_ATOMS: atom_id res chain seq x y z
N MET A 1 -45.31 -14.96 -41.04
CA MET A 1 -44.78 -13.58 -41.11
C MET A 1 -45.86 -12.63 -41.62
N ALA A 2 -46.34 -12.75 -42.87
CA ALA A 2 -47.47 -11.94 -43.37
C ALA A 2 -48.75 -12.02 -42.50
N HIS A 3 -49.09 -13.21 -41.98
CA HIS A 3 -50.23 -13.40 -41.07
C HIS A 3 -50.05 -12.77 -39.67
N LEU A 4 -48.81 -12.52 -39.25
CA LEU A 4 -48.45 -11.86 -37.98
C LEU A 4 -48.48 -10.34 -38.13
N GLU A 5 -48.09 -9.80 -39.29
CA GLU A 5 -48.18 -8.37 -39.61
C GLU A 5 -49.63 -7.91 -39.73
N GLU A 6 -50.50 -8.72 -40.34
CA GLU A 6 -51.93 -8.42 -40.48
C GLU A 6 -52.74 -8.55 -39.17
N SER A 7 -52.23 -9.34 -38.21
CA SER A 7 -52.79 -9.45 -36.85
C SER A 7 -52.29 -8.35 -35.92
N TRP A 8 -51.10 -7.78 -36.18
CA TRP A 8 -50.55 -6.65 -35.44
C TRP A 8 -51.34 -5.36 -35.73
N ALA A 9 -51.80 -5.18 -36.97
CA ALA A 9 -52.59 -4.02 -37.39
C ALA A 9 -54.02 -3.97 -36.80
N ARG A 10 -54.55 -5.09 -36.26
CA ARG A 10 -55.93 -5.20 -35.75
C ARG A 10 -56.07 -5.22 -34.23
N GLY A 11 -54.97 -5.13 -33.47
CA GLY A 11 -55.02 -5.11 -31.99
C GLY A 11 -55.46 -6.43 -31.33
N GLU A 12 -55.74 -7.48 -32.11
CA GLU A 12 -56.16 -8.81 -31.61
C GLU A 12 -54.97 -9.68 -31.14
N ALA A 13 -53.73 -9.23 -31.36
CA ALA A 13 -52.51 -9.97 -31.03
C ALA A 13 -52.32 -10.20 -29.52
N LEU A 14 -52.79 -9.29 -28.66
CA LEU A 14 -52.52 -9.33 -27.21
C LEU A 14 -53.24 -10.49 -26.50
N LEU A 15 -54.49 -10.75 -26.88
CA LEU A 15 -55.32 -11.83 -26.30
C LEU A 15 -54.89 -13.22 -26.80
N SER A 16 -54.44 -13.31 -28.05
CA SER A 16 -53.86 -14.51 -28.65
C SER A 16 -52.53 -14.90 -27.98
N LEU A 17 -51.67 -13.91 -27.71
CA LEU A 17 -50.44 -14.09 -26.94
C LEU A 17 -50.74 -14.49 -25.50
N GLN A 18 -51.68 -13.82 -24.82
CA GLN A 18 -52.06 -14.16 -23.44
C GLN A 18 -52.56 -15.61 -23.28
N ARG A 19 -53.39 -16.12 -24.21
CA ARG A 19 -53.84 -17.52 -24.16
C ARG A 19 -52.70 -18.50 -24.39
N LYS A 20 -51.83 -18.25 -25.36
CA LYS A 20 -50.63 -19.08 -25.60
C LYS A 20 -49.64 -19.04 -24.43
N PHE A 21 -49.60 -17.94 -23.67
CA PHE A 21 -48.82 -17.80 -22.43
C PHE A 21 -49.43 -18.54 -21.24
N GLY A 22 -50.76 -18.60 -21.13
CA GLY A 22 -51.46 -19.39 -20.13
C GLY A 22 -51.17 -20.88 -20.28
N ASP A 23 -51.21 -21.40 -21.51
CA ASP A 23 -50.89 -22.81 -21.80
C ASP A 23 -49.42 -23.15 -21.49
N LEU A 24 -48.51 -22.20 -21.68
CA LEU A 24 -47.08 -22.36 -21.36
C LEU A 24 -46.78 -22.33 -19.86
N ALA A 25 -47.58 -21.59 -19.07
CA ALA A 25 -47.47 -21.56 -17.62
C ALA A 25 -48.01 -22.85 -16.98
N ILE A 26 -49.09 -23.41 -17.53
CA ILE A 26 -49.65 -24.70 -17.10
C ILE A 26 -48.67 -25.84 -17.40
N ARG A 27 -48.08 -25.87 -18.61
CA ARG A 27 -47.05 -26.87 -18.98
C ARG A 27 -45.74 -26.75 -18.19
N ALA A 28 -45.42 -25.58 -17.64
CA ALA A 28 -44.26 -25.39 -16.77
C ALA A 28 -44.48 -25.92 -15.34
N GLN A 29 -45.74 -26.04 -14.91
CA GLN A 29 -46.10 -26.60 -13.60
C GLN A 29 -45.93 -28.15 -13.58
N ASP A 30 -46.03 -28.77 -14.76
CA ASP A 30 -45.82 -30.21 -14.97
C ASP A 30 -44.36 -30.61 -15.26
N GLY A 31 -43.41 -29.66 -15.18
CA GLY A 31 -41.97 -29.94 -15.26
C GLY A 31 -41.36 -30.00 -16.68
N GLU A 32 -42.09 -29.65 -17.73
CA GLU A 32 -41.60 -29.76 -19.12
C GLU A 32 -40.75 -28.56 -19.61
N VAL A 33 -40.66 -27.45 -18.86
CA VAL A 33 -39.95 -26.22 -19.31
C VAL A 33 -39.04 -25.63 -18.22
N PRO A 34 -37.76 -25.30 -18.51
CA PRO A 34 -36.83 -24.76 -17.51
C PRO A 34 -37.25 -23.38 -16.95
N ALA A 35 -37.12 -23.21 -15.63
CA ALA A 35 -37.47 -21.99 -14.87
C ALA A 35 -36.85 -20.68 -15.40
N SER A 36 -35.80 -20.76 -16.21
CA SER A 36 -35.17 -19.61 -16.88
C SER A 36 -36.09 -18.92 -17.89
N ARG A 37 -37.03 -19.64 -18.53
CA ARG A 37 -38.02 -19.05 -19.44
C ARG A 37 -39.13 -18.28 -18.70
N LEU A 38 -39.51 -18.74 -17.50
CA LEU A 38 -40.47 -18.06 -16.62
C LEU A 38 -39.94 -16.71 -16.13
N LEU A 39 -38.64 -16.64 -15.79
CA LEU A 39 -37.98 -15.40 -15.37
C LEU A 39 -37.85 -14.38 -16.50
N LEU A 40 -37.57 -14.83 -17.73
CA LEU A 40 -37.51 -13.96 -18.91
C LEU A 40 -38.89 -13.39 -19.27
N ALA A 41 -39.95 -14.21 -19.17
CA ALA A 41 -41.33 -13.79 -19.38
C ALA A 41 -41.81 -12.78 -18.32
N ALA A 42 -41.47 -13.01 -17.04
CA ALA A 42 -41.76 -12.08 -15.96
C ALA A 42 -41.01 -10.75 -16.10
N ALA A 43 -39.74 -10.79 -16.55
CA ALA A 43 -38.93 -9.61 -16.80
C ALA A 43 -39.47 -8.78 -17.98
N SER A 44 -39.92 -9.42 -19.07
CA SER A 44 -40.57 -8.72 -20.19
C SER A 44 -41.90 -8.09 -19.79
N LYS A 45 -42.71 -8.74 -18.94
CA LYS A 45 -43.96 -8.18 -18.43
C LYS A 45 -43.73 -6.93 -17.58
N ALA A 46 -42.70 -6.96 -16.72
CA ALA A 46 -42.31 -5.81 -15.90
C ALA A 46 -41.71 -4.67 -16.72
N LEU A 47 -41.05 -4.97 -17.85
CA LEU A 47 -40.50 -3.98 -18.77
C LEU A 47 -41.62 -3.32 -19.60
N ALA A 48 -42.55 -4.11 -20.13
CA ALA A 48 -43.69 -3.62 -20.90
C ALA A 48 -44.60 -2.69 -20.06
N ALA A 49 -44.93 -3.08 -18.82
CA ALA A 49 -45.73 -2.26 -17.91
C ALA A 49 -45.05 -0.93 -17.51
N LYS A 50 -43.72 -0.84 -17.61
CA LYS A 50 -42.96 0.38 -17.29
C LYS A 50 -42.82 1.32 -18.49
N VAL A 51 -42.91 0.79 -19.71
CA VAL A 51 -42.91 1.58 -20.95
C VAL A 51 -44.27 2.26 -21.17
N GLU A 52 -45.37 1.59 -20.81
CA GLU A 52 -46.73 2.17 -20.85
C GLU A 52 -46.94 3.31 -19.82
N ALA A 53 -46.11 3.40 -18.77
CA ALA A 53 -46.25 4.42 -17.73
C ALA A 53 -45.55 5.76 -18.06
N THR A 54 -44.86 5.86 -19.19
CA THR A 54 -44.15 7.06 -19.66
C THR A 54 -44.85 7.67 -20.87
N ASP A 55 -46.03 8.26 -20.63
CA ASP A 55 -46.62 9.23 -21.55
C ASP A 55 -45.89 10.57 -21.42
N GLY A 56 -44.84 10.77 -22.23
CA GLY A 56 -44.11 12.04 -22.26
C GLY A 56 -42.89 12.04 -23.18
N ASP A 57 -43.03 12.75 -24.30
CA ASP A 57 -42.00 13.18 -25.26
C ASP A 57 -41.25 12.08 -26.06
N PRO A 58 -41.56 11.87 -27.36
CA PRO A 58 -41.01 10.77 -28.17
C PRO A 58 -39.49 10.87 -28.47
N PHE A 59 -38.82 11.94 -28.05
CA PHE A 59 -37.39 12.16 -28.30
C PHE A 59 -36.48 12.09 -27.06
N VAL A 60 -37.02 11.83 -25.87
CA VAL A 60 -36.22 11.71 -24.63
C VAL A 60 -36.39 10.32 -24.03
N TRP A 61 -35.48 9.40 -24.36
CA TRP A 61 -35.45 8.08 -23.75
C TRP A 61 -34.80 8.14 -22.36
N HIS A 62 -35.62 8.02 -21.31
CA HIS A 62 -35.11 7.74 -19.97
C HIS A 62 -34.75 6.25 -19.86
N TRP A 63 -33.49 5.95 -19.52
CA TRP A 63 -33.07 4.59 -19.20
C TRP A 63 -33.95 4.03 -18.08
N PRO A 64 -34.67 2.91 -18.30
CA PRO A 64 -35.29 2.22 -17.20
C PRO A 64 -34.16 1.81 -16.25
N GLN A 65 -34.32 2.11 -14.95
CA GLN A 65 -33.48 1.45 -13.94
C GLN A 65 -33.82 -0.03 -13.98
N VAL A 66 -33.10 -0.79 -14.82
CA VAL A 66 -33.18 -2.24 -14.87
C VAL A 66 -32.51 -2.73 -13.60
N PRO A 67 -33.23 -3.44 -12.70
CA PRO A 67 -32.61 -4.02 -11.52
C PRO A 67 -31.45 -4.90 -11.97
N ALA A 68 -30.29 -4.77 -11.34
CA ALA A 68 -29.08 -5.49 -11.76
C ALA A 68 -29.27 -7.01 -11.82
N ALA A 69 -30.29 -7.57 -11.15
CA ALA A 69 -30.69 -8.97 -11.29
C ALA A 69 -31.22 -9.32 -12.70
N VAL A 70 -32.00 -8.44 -13.33
CA VAL A 70 -32.58 -8.63 -14.68
C VAL A 70 -31.50 -8.53 -15.75
N ALA A 71 -30.62 -7.52 -15.66
CA ALA A 71 -29.47 -7.39 -16.56
C ALA A 71 -28.56 -8.63 -16.49
N ARG A 72 -28.36 -9.18 -15.29
CA ARG A 72 -27.55 -10.40 -15.09
C ARG A 72 -28.25 -11.68 -15.56
N GLY A 73 -29.57 -11.77 -15.49
CA GLY A 73 -30.34 -12.90 -16.05
C GLY A 73 -30.28 -12.96 -17.58
N ILE A 74 -30.29 -11.79 -18.23
CA ILE A 74 -30.16 -11.67 -19.69
C ILE A 74 -28.77 -12.13 -20.16
N VAL A 75 -27.71 -11.81 -19.41
CA VAL A 75 -26.32 -12.26 -19.65
C VAL A 75 -26.21 -13.78 -19.55
N ALA A 76 -26.77 -14.40 -18.50
CA ALA A 76 -26.72 -15.84 -18.31
C ALA A 76 -27.41 -16.61 -19.46
N TYR A 77 -28.51 -16.06 -19.99
CA TYR A 77 -29.23 -16.62 -21.14
C TYR A 77 -28.45 -16.47 -22.45
N SER A 78 -27.85 -15.32 -22.71
CA SER A 78 -27.11 -15.03 -23.94
C SER A 78 -25.75 -15.76 -24.03
N CYS A 79 -25.18 -16.19 -22.90
CA CYS A 79 -23.96 -17.00 -22.87
C CYS A 79 -24.19 -18.52 -22.99
N GLY A 80 -25.44 -19.00 -23.09
CA GLY A 80 -25.74 -20.44 -23.24
C GLY A 80 -25.21 -21.33 -22.12
N ALA A 81 -24.84 -20.76 -20.97
CA ALA A 81 -24.08 -21.45 -19.95
C ALA A 81 -25.00 -22.18 -18.95
N SER A 82 -24.78 -23.47 -18.79
CA SER A 82 -25.33 -24.31 -17.71
C SER A 82 -24.69 -24.05 -16.34
N ARG A 83 -24.10 -22.85 -16.12
CA ARG A 83 -23.36 -22.52 -14.90
C ARG A 83 -24.19 -21.70 -13.89
N PRO A 84 -23.97 -21.87 -12.57
CA PRO A 84 -24.69 -21.12 -11.54
C PRO A 84 -24.39 -19.62 -11.59
N PHE A 85 -25.43 -18.82 -11.35
CA PHE A 85 -25.44 -17.34 -11.30
C PHE A 85 -24.31 -16.70 -10.47
N ALA A 86 -23.79 -17.38 -9.45
CA ALA A 86 -22.78 -16.86 -8.54
C ALA A 86 -21.36 -16.77 -9.13
N GLU A 87 -21.12 -17.41 -10.27
CA GLU A 87 -19.77 -17.55 -10.86
C GLU A 87 -19.50 -16.58 -12.03
N CYS A 88 -20.49 -15.80 -12.47
CA CYS A 88 -20.32 -14.84 -13.56
C CYS A 88 -19.66 -13.52 -13.09
N SER A 89 -18.56 -13.16 -13.73
CA SER A 89 -17.80 -11.93 -13.52
C SER A 89 -18.49 -10.69 -14.15
N ALA A 90 -18.14 -9.50 -13.66
CA ALA A 90 -18.66 -8.24 -14.19
C ALA A 90 -18.25 -7.97 -15.66
N SER A 91 -17.11 -8.51 -16.09
CA SER A 91 -16.62 -8.43 -17.48
C SER A 91 -17.46 -9.28 -18.44
N GLU A 92 -17.89 -10.47 -18.02
CA GLU A 92 -18.75 -11.35 -18.83
C GLU A 92 -20.13 -10.71 -19.04
N ALA A 93 -20.65 -10.02 -18.02
CA ALA A 93 -21.89 -9.26 -18.12
C ALA A 93 -21.80 -8.08 -19.10
N GLN A 94 -20.68 -7.36 -19.14
CA GLN A 94 -20.45 -6.29 -20.11
C GLN A 94 -20.32 -6.82 -21.54
N MET A 95 -19.69 -7.98 -21.71
CA MET A 95 -19.49 -8.60 -23.03
C MET A 95 -20.80 -9.08 -23.63
N ALA A 96 -21.64 -9.80 -22.88
CA ALA A 96 -22.95 -10.24 -23.33
C ALA A 96 -23.88 -9.07 -23.69
N TRP A 97 -23.78 -7.95 -22.95
CA TRP A 97 -24.51 -6.73 -23.28
C TRP A 97 -24.05 -6.08 -24.59
N SER A 98 -22.76 -6.18 -24.92
CA SER A 98 -22.24 -5.68 -26.20
C SER A 98 -22.75 -6.50 -27.40
N VAL A 99 -22.85 -7.82 -27.25
CA VAL A 99 -23.37 -8.74 -28.28
C VAL A 99 -24.85 -8.48 -28.56
N LEU A 100 -25.66 -8.25 -27.52
CA LEU A 100 -27.06 -7.87 -27.64
C LEU A 100 -27.27 -6.52 -28.36
N ARG A 101 -26.26 -5.63 -28.31
CA ARG A 101 -26.33 -4.30 -28.91
C ARG A 101 -25.95 -4.29 -30.39
N THR A 102 -25.04 -5.16 -30.82
CA THR A 102 -24.47 -5.12 -32.18
C THR A 102 -25.06 -6.16 -33.13
N GLY A 103 -25.82 -7.15 -32.64
CA GLY A 103 -26.51 -8.14 -33.48
C GLY A 103 -25.58 -9.11 -34.23
N THR A 104 -24.28 -9.13 -33.91
CA THR A 104 -23.28 -9.97 -34.59
C THR A 104 -23.28 -11.41 -34.03
N PRO A 105 -23.29 -12.45 -34.88
CA PRO A 105 -23.30 -13.85 -34.43
C PRO A 105 -22.05 -14.24 -33.62
N VAL A 106 -22.24 -15.15 -32.65
CA VAL A 106 -21.25 -15.55 -31.63
C VAL A 106 -20.02 -16.28 -32.20
N GLN A 107 -20.10 -16.84 -33.42
CA GLN A 107 -19.02 -17.68 -33.95
C GLN A 107 -17.76 -16.90 -34.40
N GLU A 108 -17.89 -15.67 -34.90
CA GLU A 108 -16.72 -14.87 -35.29
C GLU A 108 -16.08 -14.13 -34.11
N THR A 109 -16.85 -13.91 -33.04
CA THR A 109 -16.36 -13.20 -31.84
C THR A 109 -15.66 -14.11 -30.85
N GLU A 110 -15.88 -15.43 -30.87
CA GLU A 110 -15.12 -16.36 -30.03
C GLU A 110 -13.63 -16.40 -30.38
N GLY A 111 -13.27 -16.35 -31.66
CA GLY A 111 -11.87 -16.32 -32.10
C GLY A 111 -11.18 -15.00 -31.72
N ALA A 112 -11.87 -13.88 -31.92
CA ALA A 112 -11.37 -12.55 -31.56
C ALA A 112 -11.35 -12.31 -30.03
N ALA A 113 -12.31 -12.85 -29.28
CA ALA A 113 -12.36 -12.76 -27.82
C ALA A 113 -11.37 -13.70 -27.15
N LYS A 114 -11.19 -14.94 -27.65
CA LYS A 114 -10.12 -15.84 -27.17
C LYS A 114 -8.74 -15.26 -27.49
N SER A 115 -8.57 -14.61 -28.65
CA SER A 115 -7.36 -13.85 -28.99
C SER A 115 -7.16 -12.60 -28.12
N ALA A 116 -8.21 -11.82 -27.85
CA ALA A 116 -8.16 -10.61 -27.01
C ALA A 116 -7.99 -10.92 -25.51
N VAL A 117 -8.52 -12.05 -25.03
CA VAL A 117 -8.37 -12.54 -23.66
C VAL A 117 -7.03 -13.27 -23.49
N ALA A 118 -6.54 -14.00 -24.50
CA ALA A 118 -5.20 -14.56 -24.51
C ALA A 118 -4.13 -13.47 -24.59
N SER A 119 -4.34 -12.43 -25.41
CA SER A 119 -3.44 -11.25 -25.47
C SER A 119 -3.53 -10.41 -24.20
N ARG A 120 -4.71 -10.19 -23.58
CA ARG A 120 -4.80 -9.53 -22.25
C ARG A 120 -4.24 -10.38 -21.10
N GLY A 121 -4.36 -11.70 -21.18
CA GLY A 121 -3.76 -12.65 -20.25
C GLY A 121 -2.23 -12.71 -20.39
N GLN A 122 -1.71 -12.63 -21.62
CA GLN A 122 -0.28 -12.52 -21.91
C GLN A 122 0.27 -11.12 -21.59
N GLU A 123 -0.43 -10.03 -21.92
CA GLU A 123 -0.05 -8.66 -21.53
C GLU A 123 -0.07 -8.47 -20.01
N GLY A 124 -1.06 -9.05 -19.32
CA GLY A 124 -1.12 -9.05 -17.85
C GLY A 124 -0.02 -9.89 -17.19
N SER A 125 0.36 -11.02 -17.82
CA SER A 125 1.43 -11.91 -17.35
C SER A 125 2.84 -11.35 -17.60
N VAL A 126 3.06 -10.75 -18.76
CA VAL A 126 4.32 -10.06 -19.10
C VAL A 126 4.46 -8.79 -18.26
N ALA A 127 3.42 -7.96 -18.13
CA ALA A 127 3.46 -6.79 -17.25
C ALA A 127 3.64 -7.16 -15.76
N SER A 128 3.08 -8.29 -15.29
CA SER A 128 3.30 -8.76 -13.91
C SER A 128 4.72 -9.29 -13.66
N SER A 129 5.41 -9.75 -14.71
CA SER A 129 6.77 -10.31 -14.62
C SER A 129 7.85 -9.27 -14.89
N VAL A 130 7.56 -8.28 -15.75
CA VAL A 130 8.48 -7.19 -16.14
C VAL A 130 8.49 -6.07 -15.11
N LEU A 131 7.34 -5.74 -14.49
CA LEU A 131 7.28 -4.69 -13.47
C LEU A 131 8.24 -4.94 -12.29
N PRO A 132 8.34 -6.16 -11.73
CA PRO A 132 9.34 -6.47 -10.71
C PRO A 132 10.78 -6.19 -11.13
N LEU A 133 11.15 -6.61 -12.34
CA LEU A 133 12.47 -6.40 -12.92
C LEU A 133 12.75 -4.92 -13.19
N CYS A 134 11.76 -4.17 -13.68
CA CYS A 134 11.87 -2.73 -13.87
C CYS A 134 12.02 -1.96 -12.56
N MET A 135 11.41 -2.41 -11.46
CA MET A 135 11.55 -1.75 -10.15
C MET A 135 12.91 -2.03 -9.51
N VAL A 136 13.38 -3.27 -9.58
CA VAL A 136 14.75 -3.61 -9.17
C VAL A 136 15.74 -2.85 -10.04
N GLY A 137 15.54 -2.80 -11.35
CA GLY A 137 16.33 -2.02 -12.29
C GLY A 137 16.31 -0.51 -11.99
N ALA A 138 15.14 0.08 -11.69
CA ALA A 138 15.01 1.49 -11.34
C ALA A 138 15.70 1.83 -10.02
N SER A 139 15.59 0.95 -9.02
CA SER A 139 16.33 1.09 -7.75
C SER A 139 17.83 1.02 -8.01
N LEU A 140 18.29 0.00 -8.75
CA LEU A 140 19.68 -0.16 -9.10
C LEU A 140 20.20 1.04 -9.88
N MET A 141 19.46 1.57 -10.86
CA MET A 141 19.84 2.76 -11.63
C MET A 141 19.88 4.03 -10.77
N ALA A 142 18.90 4.22 -9.89
CA ALA A 142 18.84 5.40 -9.01
C ALA A 142 20.06 5.46 -8.07
N TYR A 143 20.51 4.31 -7.56
CA TYR A 143 21.66 4.23 -6.66
C TYR A 143 22.95 3.80 -7.37
N TYR A 144 22.91 3.51 -8.68
CA TYR A 144 24.07 3.02 -9.44
C TYR A 144 25.28 3.94 -9.31
N PRO A 145 25.18 5.27 -9.39
CA PRO A 145 26.36 6.13 -9.24
C PRO A 145 27.07 5.93 -7.89
N VAL A 146 26.30 5.74 -6.81
CA VAL A 146 26.86 5.52 -5.48
C VAL A 146 27.40 4.11 -5.33
N VAL A 147 26.67 3.11 -5.81
CA VAL A 147 27.16 1.72 -5.79
C VAL A 147 28.44 1.62 -6.62
N ASN A 148 28.48 2.19 -7.84
CA ASN A 148 29.64 2.18 -8.73
C ASN A 148 30.84 2.92 -8.11
N PHE A 149 30.62 4.10 -7.53
CA PHE A 149 31.68 4.81 -6.80
C PHE A 149 32.25 3.95 -5.65
N ASN A 150 31.38 3.34 -4.85
CA ASN A 150 31.79 2.47 -3.74
C ASN A 150 32.48 1.17 -4.23
N MET A 151 32.14 0.69 -5.43
CA MET A 151 32.82 -0.42 -6.09
C MET A 151 34.25 -0.04 -6.48
N GLU A 152 34.44 1.14 -7.06
CA GLU A 152 35.75 1.61 -7.54
C GLU A 152 36.72 1.95 -6.39
N THR A 153 36.23 2.45 -5.26
CA THR A 153 37.08 2.88 -4.14
C THR A 153 37.30 1.84 -3.04
N GLY A 154 36.69 0.64 -3.14
CA GLY A 154 36.78 -0.40 -2.10
C GLY A 154 36.00 -0.07 -0.81
N GLY A 155 35.00 0.81 -0.90
CA GLY A 155 34.44 1.59 0.19
C GLY A 155 33.67 0.84 1.28
N PHE A 156 34.29 0.72 2.46
CA PHE A 156 33.61 0.68 3.76
C PHE A 156 33.83 2.06 4.41
N PHE A 157 32.77 2.83 4.59
CA PHE A 157 32.87 4.20 5.12
C PHE A 157 32.33 4.28 6.54
N MET A 158 32.96 5.12 7.37
CA MET A 158 32.49 5.41 8.74
C MET A 158 32.23 4.12 9.55
N ASP A 159 30.98 3.94 10.00
CA ASP A 159 30.48 2.82 10.79
C ASP A 159 30.64 1.46 10.10
N ASP A 160 30.71 1.41 8.77
CA ASP A 160 30.91 0.16 8.03
C ASP A 160 32.25 -0.51 8.40
N ALA A 161 33.24 0.27 8.83
CA ALA A 161 34.52 -0.25 9.30
C ALA A 161 34.37 -1.19 10.52
N MET A 162 33.32 -1.02 11.33
CA MET A 162 33.03 -1.88 12.48
C MET A 162 32.65 -3.29 12.05
N ILE A 163 31.99 -3.44 10.89
CA ILE A 163 31.64 -4.76 10.33
C ILE A 163 32.91 -5.58 10.04
N ARG A 164 34.01 -4.92 9.65
CA ARG A 164 35.29 -5.61 9.38
C ARG A 164 35.99 -6.13 10.62
N ARG A 165 35.68 -5.57 11.78
CA ARG A 165 36.27 -5.92 13.08
C ARG A 165 35.34 -6.78 13.93
N ASN A 166 34.11 -6.99 13.48
CA ASN A 166 33.12 -7.76 14.22
C ASN A 166 33.47 -9.26 14.14
N ALA A 167 33.88 -9.84 15.27
CA ALA A 167 34.32 -11.24 15.34
C ALA A 167 33.21 -12.24 14.94
N VAL A 168 31.93 -11.90 15.15
CA VAL A 168 30.81 -12.74 14.69
C VAL A 168 30.76 -12.82 13.16
N VAL A 169 31.24 -11.78 12.46
CA VAL A 169 31.32 -11.73 11.00
C VAL A 169 32.55 -12.46 10.47
N VAL A 170 33.72 -12.23 11.08
CA VAL A 170 35.02 -12.66 10.50
C VAL A 170 35.49 -14.04 10.93
N ASP A 171 35.14 -14.51 12.12
CA ASP A 171 35.68 -15.77 12.65
C ASP A 171 35.24 -16.96 11.78
N GLU A 172 36.12 -17.95 11.64
CA GLU A 172 35.87 -19.12 10.78
C GLU A 172 34.61 -19.90 11.21
N ALA A 173 34.49 -20.16 12.52
CA ALA A 173 33.33 -20.81 13.11
C ALA A 173 32.31 -19.78 13.64
N LEU A 174 31.03 -20.10 13.53
CA LEU A 174 29.96 -19.30 14.14
C LEU A 174 29.86 -19.64 15.64
N ASP A 175 30.34 -18.74 16.49
CA ASP A 175 30.10 -18.80 17.93
C ASP A 175 28.70 -18.22 18.25
N LEU A 176 27.73 -19.11 18.49
CA LEU A 176 26.37 -18.72 18.86
C LEU A 176 26.34 -17.97 20.18
N GLN A 177 27.17 -18.34 21.16
CA GLN A 177 27.18 -17.64 22.45
C GLN A 177 27.62 -16.19 22.26
N ARG A 178 28.65 -15.95 21.44
CA ARG A 178 29.10 -14.60 21.11
C ARG A 178 28.05 -13.81 20.33
N LEU A 179 27.34 -14.42 19.38
CA LEU A 179 26.25 -13.78 18.64
C LEU A 179 25.19 -13.18 19.58
N TRP A 180 24.85 -13.87 20.66
CA TRP A 180 23.88 -13.37 21.63
C TRP A 180 24.50 -12.38 22.63
N ARG A 181 25.81 -12.44 22.91
CA ARG A 181 26.45 -11.56 23.91
C ARG A 181 27.03 -10.26 23.36
N THR A 182 27.15 -10.14 22.04
CA THR A 182 27.70 -8.95 21.38
C THR A 182 26.61 -8.04 20.82
N ASP A 183 26.90 -6.74 20.80
CA ASP A 183 26.05 -5.76 20.14
C ASP A 183 26.26 -5.77 18.61
N TYR A 184 25.49 -4.92 17.92
CA TYR A 184 25.54 -4.75 16.47
C TYR A 184 26.94 -4.47 15.91
N TRP A 185 27.81 -3.85 16.71
CA TRP A 185 29.16 -3.45 16.33
C TRP A 185 30.21 -4.51 16.67
N GLY A 186 29.82 -5.57 17.40
CA GLY A 186 30.71 -6.66 17.81
C GLY A 186 31.34 -6.45 19.19
N LEU A 187 30.81 -5.53 20.00
CA LEU A 187 31.28 -5.27 21.36
C LEU A 187 30.50 -6.12 22.38
N GLU A 188 31.17 -6.62 23.42
CA GLU A 188 30.54 -7.41 24.49
C GLU A 188 29.55 -6.55 25.31
N MET A 189 28.30 -6.98 25.37
CA MET A 189 27.20 -6.22 26.01
C MET A 189 27.19 -6.31 27.53
N PHE A 190 27.74 -7.40 28.07
CA PHE A 190 27.60 -7.76 29.48
C PHE A 190 28.90 -7.60 30.28
N ASP A 191 29.97 -7.13 29.64
CA ASP A 191 31.22 -6.79 30.31
C ASP A 191 31.12 -5.35 30.86
N PRO A 192 31.23 -5.14 32.19
CA PRO A 192 31.19 -3.80 32.79
C PRO A 192 32.35 -2.90 32.38
N ASN A 193 33.45 -3.47 31.85
CA ASN A 193 34.63 -2.70 31.42
C ASN A 193 34.56 -2.28 29.94
N THR A 194 33.60 -2.81 29.18
CA THR A 194 33.43 -2.50 27.76
C THR A 194 32.33 -1.47 27.59
N TRP A 195 32.66 -0.32 26.99
CA TRP A 195 31.63 0.64 26.60
C TRP A 195 30.87 0.11 25.38
N THR A 196 29.54 0.15 25.43
CA THR A 196 28.65 -0.38 24.40
C THR A 196 27.32 0.37 24.42
N HIS A 197 26.79 0.64 23.23
CA HIS A 197 25.43 1.16 23.07
C HIS A 197 24.35 0.09 23.32
N LYS A 198 24.74 -1.18 23.48
CA LYS A 198 23.86 -2.36 23.59
C LYS A 198 22.81 -2.41 22.47
N SER A 199 23.18 -1.97 21.28
CA SER A 199 22.38 -2.06 20.06
C SER A 199 22.30 -3.52 19.63
N PHE A 200 21.47 -4.33 20.29
CA PHE A 200 21.39 -5.76 20.03
C PHE A 200 20.63 -6.05 18.72
N ARG A 201 21.33 -6.56 17.69
CA ARG A 201 20.76 -6.82 16.34
C ARG A 201 21.35 -8.10 15.70
N PRO A 202 21.23 -9.26 16.35
CA PRO A 202 21.97 -10.47 15.97
C PRO A 202 21.64 -10.95 14.55
N PHE A 203 20.38 -10.83 14.12
CA PHE A 203 19.98 -11.26 12.78
C PHE A 203 20.60 -10.39 11.68
N THR A 204 20.72 -9.08 11.90
CA THR A 204 21.44 -8.23 10.95
C THR A 204 22.91 -8.60 10.87
N VAL A 205 23.56 -8.85 12.01
CA VAL A 205 24.98 -9.26 12.05
C VAL A 205 25.19 -10.57 11.27
N LEU A 206 24.28 -11.55 11.42
CA LEU A 206 24.33 -12.78 10.62
C LEU A 206 24.25 -12.53 9.11
N THR A 207 23.47 -11.55 8.66
CA THR A 207 23.44 -11.22 7.22
C THR A 207 24.76 -10.64 6.72
N PHE A 208 25.53 -9.95 7.56
CA PHE A 208 26.89 -9.52 7.20
C PHE A 208 27.85 -10.70 7.15
N ARG A 209 27.75 -11.64 8.10
CA ARG A 209 28.51 -12.89 8.08
C ARG A 209 28.27 -13.67 6.79
N TRP A 210 27.02 -13.92 6.41
CA TRP A 210 26.71 -14.64 5.17
C TRP A 210 27.24 -13.92 3.93
N ASN A 211 27.17 -12.59 3.92
CA ASN A 211 27.73 -11.80 2.83
C ASN A 211 29.26 -11.91 2.76
N TYR A 212 29.93 -11.89 3.92
CA TYR A 212 31.38 -12.07 4.04
C TYR A 212 31.82 -13.47 3.58
N LEU A 213 31.09 -14.52 3.98
CA LEU A 213 31.39 -15.89 3.56
C LEU A 213 31.24 -16.08 2.04
N ALA A 214 30.35 -15.32 1.38
CA ALA A 214 30.13 -15.40 -0.06
C ALA A 214 31.18 -14.63 -0.88
N HIS A 215 31.63 -13.46 -0.42
CA HIS A 215 32.39 -12.50 -1.24
C HIS A 215 33.62 -11.88 -0.54
N GLY A 216 33.98 -12.37 0.65
CA GLY A 216 34.97 -11.73 1.51
C GLY A 216 34.59 -10.29 1.83
N PHE A 217 35.58 -9.41 2.00
CA PHE A 217 35.38 -7.97 2.20
C PHE A 217 35.36 -7.17 0.90
N GLY A 218 34.93 -7.75 -0.22
CA GLY A 218 34.64 -6.96 -1.42
C GLY A 218 33.46 -6.02 -1.14
N SER A 219 33.70 -4.71 -1.03
CA SER A 219 32.68 -3.69 -0.73
C SER A 219 31.47 -3.78 -1.68
N CYS A 220 31.74 -4.07 -2.96
CA CYS A 220 30.73 -4.30 -3.99
C CYS A 220 29.65 -5.30 -3.55
N GLY A 221 30.05 -6.44 -2.98
CA GLY A 221 29.11 -7.48 -2.56
C GLY A 221 28.14 -7.01 -1.48
N PHE A 222 28.59 -6.13 -0.58
CA PHE A 222 27.76 -5.59 0.49
C PHE A 222 26.78 -4.52 0.00
N HIS A 223 27.25 -3.59 -0.82
CA HIS A 223 26.43 -2.52 -1.40
C HIS A 223 25.40 -3.07 -2.38
N LEU A 224 25.79 -4.02 -3.24
CA LEU A 224 24.87 -4.71 -4.16
C LEU A 224 23.78 -5.45 -3.37
N THR A 225 24.16 -6.14 -2.29
CA THR A 225 23.19 -6.83 -1.43
C THR A 225 22.16 -5.84 -0.85
N ASN A 226 22.58 -4.68 -0.35
CA ASN A 226 21.65 -3.66 0.15
C ASN A 226 20.70 -3.15 -0.94
N ALA A 227 21.23 -2.86 -2.13
CA ALA A 227 20.42 -2.39 -3.26
C ALA A 227 19.39 -3.43 -3.72
N LEU A 228 19.77 -4.72 -3.78
CA LEU A 228 18.87 -5.82 -4.10
C LEU A 228 17.79 -6.02 -3.04
N LEU A 229 18.17 -5.97 -1.76
CA LEU A 229 17.25 -6.06 -0.62
C LEU A 229 16.25 -4.89 -0.63
N HIS A 230 16.69 -3.67 -0.97
CA HIS A 230 15.81 -2.51 -1.12
C HIS A 230 14.85 -2.69 -2.30
N GLY A 231 15.34 -3.14 -3.47
CA GLY A 231 14.49 -3.46 -4.61
C GLY A 231 13.41 -4.48 -4.27
N LEU A 232 13.76 -5.56 -3.56
CA LEU A 232 12.79 -6.54 -3.07
C LEU A 232 11.79 -5.93 -2.06
N CYS A 233 12.27 -5.07 -1.16
CA CYS A 233 11.42 -4.35 -0.21
C CYS A 233 10.37 -3.49 -0.92
N SER A 234 10.77 -2.75 -1.97
CA SER A 234 9.89 -1.94 -2.81
C SER A 234 8.78 -2.78 -3.46
N LEU A 235 9.14 -3.97 -3.98
CA LEU A 235 8.19 -4.92 -4.54
C LEU A 235 7.21 -5.47 -3.50
N GLN A 236 7.71 -5.84 -2.33
CA GLN A 236 6.88 -6.30 -1.22
C GLN A 236 5.90 -5.22 -0.76
N LEU A 237 6.31 -3.94 -0.77
CA LEU A 237 5.43 -2.81 -0.45
C LEU A 237 4.34 -2.64 -1.50
N GLY A 238 4.66 -2.72 -2.79
CA GLY A 238 3.67 -2.72 -3.87
C GLY A 238 2.69 -3.89 -3.75
N ALA A 239 3.20 -5.10 -3.52
CA ALA A 239 2.39 -6.30 -3.32
C ALA A 239 1.48 -6.19 -2.09
N PHE A 240 1.97 -5.61 -0.98
CA PHE A 240 1.16 -5.28 0.20
C PHE A 240 0.07 -4.26 -0.14
N GLY A 241 0.41 -3.22 -0.91
CA GLY A 241 -0.52 -2.22 -1.42
C GLY A 241 -1.67 -2.84 -2.22
N GLY A 242 -1.37 -3.77 -3.13
CA GLY A 242 -2.38 -4.48 -3.92
C GLY A 242 -3.21 -5.47 -3.11
N SER A 243 -2.56 -6.38 -2.38
CA SER A 243 -3.22 -7.52 -1.72
C SER A 243 -3.94 -7.15 -0.42
N SER A 244 -3.30 -6.35 0.44
CA SER A 244 -3.77 -6.08 1.80
C SER A 244 -4.49 -4.73 1.90
N LEU A 245 -3.97 -3.71 1.19
CA LEU A 245 -4.58 -2.38 1.14
C LEU A 245 -5.62 -2.24 0.02
N ARG A 246 -5.70 -3.20 -0.92
CA ARG A 246 -6.64 -3.21 -2.05
C ARG A 246 -6.51 -1.97 -2.96
N LEU A 247 -5.28 -1.50 -3.14
CA LEU A 247 -4.98 -0.48 -4.13
C LEU A 247 -5.09 -1.07 -5.55
N PRO A 248 -5.70 -0.36 -6.52
CA PRO A 248 -5.66 -0.80 -7.92
C PRO A 248 -4.22 -0.97 -8.42
N PRO A 249 -3.96 -1.85 -9.41
CA PRO A 249 -2.60 -2.19 -9.83
C PRO A 249 -1.71 -0.98 -10.12
N ARG A 250 -2.21 0.04 -10.85
CA ARG A 250 -1.45 1.26 -11.14
C ARG A 250 -0.99 2.03 -9.89
N TRP A 251 -1.79 2.04 -8.83
CA TRP A 251 -1.49 2.75 -7.58
C TRP A 251 -0.57 1.93 -6.68
N ALA A 252 -0.70 0.61 -6.69
CA ALA A 252 0.25 -0.29 -6.05
C ALA A 252 1.64 -0.24 -6.71
N ALA A 253 1.68 -0.16 -8.05
CA ALA A 253 2.91 0.05 -8.80
C ALA A 253 3.53 1.41 -8.47
N LEU A 254 2.74 2.50 -8.48
CA LEU A 254 3.24 3.83 -8.10
C LEU A 254 3.81 3.84 -6.67
N LEU A 255 3.16 3.18 -5.72
CA LEU A 255 3.67 3.06 -4.34
C LEU A 255 5.07 2.40 -4.32
N ALA A 256 5.24 1.30 -5.07
CA ALA A 256 6.54 0.64 -5.19
C ALA A 256 7.58 1.53 -5.86
N CYS A 257 7.23 2.21 -6.96
CA CYS A 257 8.13 3.13 -7.66
C CYS A 257 8.60 4.26 -6.75
N LEU A 258 7.67 4.92 -6.06
CA LEU A 258 7.99 6.04 -5.18
C LEU A 258 8.93 5.62 -4.07
N PHE A 259 8.72 4.45 -3.46
CA PHE A 259 9.60 3.93 -2.41
C PHE A 259 10.97 3.53 -2.97
N ALA A 260 11.02 2.92 -4.16
CA ALA A 260 12.26 2.50 -4.81
C ALA A 260 13.22 3.65 -5.13
N ILE A 261 12.69 4.84 -5.47
CA ILE A 261 13.49 5.97 -5.94
C ILE A 261 13.59 7.11 -4.93
N HIS A 262 12.98 6.98 -3.75
CA HIS A 262 12.90 8.08 -2.79
C HIS A 262 14.30 8.42 -2.23
N PRO A 263 14.84 9.65 -2.44
CA PRO A 263 16.23 9.95 -2.09
C PRO A 263 16.57 9.82 -0.59
N VAL A 264 15.57 9.91 0.30
CA VAL A 264 15.74 9.64 1.75
C VAL A 264 16.31 8.25 2.07
N HIS A 265 16.25 7.30 1.13
CA HIS A 265 16.78 5.96 1.34
C HIS A 265 18.29 5.84 1.07
N THR A 266 18.92 6.91 0.56
CA THR A 266 20.36 6.94 0.26
C THR A 266 21.19 6.40 1.41
N GLU A 267 20.98 6.89 2.63
CA GLU A 267 21.74 6.45 3.79
C GLU A 267 21.53 4.94 4.10
N SER A 268 20.30 4.45 4.06
CA SER A 268 20.01 3.02 4.33
C SER A 268 20.61 2.07 3.29
N ILE A 269 20.75 2.52 2.04
CA ILE A 269 21.20 1.68 0.92
C ILE A 269 22.71 1.76 0.76
N CYS A 270 23.26 2.98 0.83
CA CYS A 270 24.66 3.26 0.49
C CYS A 270 25.62 3.01 1.65
N TYR A 271 25.15 3.05 2.91
CA TYR A 271 25.92 2.56 4.05
C TYR A 271 25.64 1.08 4.22
N VAL A 272 26.68 0.25 4.36
CA VAL A 272 26.53 -1.19 4.58
C VAL A 272 25.69 -1.44 5.84
N VAL A 273 25.95 -0.67 6.90
CA VAL A 273 25.23 -0.75 8.18
C VAL A 273 23.74 -0.35 8.08
N GLY A 274 23.36 0.40 7.05
CA GLY A 274 21.96 0.72 6.75
C GLY A 274 21.08 -0.50 6.50
N ARG A 275 21.68 -1.67 6.24
CA ARG A 275 21.02 -2.97 6.05
C ARG A 275 20.01 -3.31 7.15
N ALA A 276 20.26 -2.89 8.40
CA ALA A 276 19.37 -3.14 9.53
C ALA A 276 17.94 -2.67 9.25
N ASP A 277 17.79 -1.48 8.67
CA ASP A 277 16.50 -0.88 8.29
C ASP A 277 15.82 -1.67 7.17
N ILE A 278 16.59 -2.01 6.13
CA ILE A 278 16.09 -2.70 4.94
C ILE A 278 15.57 -4.10 5.29
N ILE A 279 16.30 -4.88 6.09
CA ILE A 279 15.85 -6.23 6.45
C ILE A 279 14.71 -6.20 7.47
N CYS A 280 14.72 -5.24 8.42
CA CYS A 280 13.61 -5.06 9.36
C CYS A 280 12.32 -4.77 8.57
N ALA A 281 12.37 -3.82 7.65
CA ALA A 281 11.28 -3.48 6.74
C ALA A 281 10.75 -4.68 5.93
N GLN A 282 11.62 -5.49 5.32
CA GLN A 282 11.21 -6.68 4.56
C GLN A 282 10.48 -7.70 5.44
N VAL A 283 11.03 -8.00 6.61
CA VAL A 283 10.41 -8.95 7.55
C VAL A 283 9.05 -8.43 8.04
N LEU A 284 8.92 -7.13 8.29
CA LEU A 284 7.66 -6.51 8.66
C LEU A 284 6.62 -6.55 7.54
N LEU A 285 7.02 -6.28 6.29
CA LEU A 285 6.14 -6.39 5.13
C LEU A 285 5.62 -7.82 4.96
N LEU A 286 6.48 -8.83 5.14
CA LEU A 286 6.08 -10.24 5.14
C LEU A 286 5.08 -10.53 6.27
N ALA A 287 5.38 -10.08 7.50
CA ALA A 287 4.49 -10.26 8.66
C ALA A 287 3.10 -9.67 8.38
N MET A 288 3.03 -8.47 7.80
CA MET A 288 1.77 -7.81 7.45
C MET A 288 1.00 -8.56 6.35
N GLN A 289 1.68 -9.12 5.35
CA GLN A 289 1.01 -9.93 4.32
C GLN A 289 0.45 -11.25 4.88
N PHE A 290 1.13 -11.88 5.85
CA PHE A 290 0.57 -13.03 6.57
C PHE A 290 -0.64 -12.62 7.41
N TYR A 291 -0.55 -11.48 8.10
CA TYR A 291 -1.64 -10.97 8.92
C TYR A 291 -2.89 -10.62 8.13
N GLY A 292 -2.75 -10.03 6.94
CA GLY A 292 -3.88 -9.82 6.02
C GLY A 292 -4.63 -11.12 5.67
N ARG A 293 -3.92 -12.26 5.63
CA ARG A 293 -4.51 -13.60 5.44
C ARG A 293 -5.07 -14.20 6.74
N VAL A 294 -4.61 -13.79 7.92
CA VAL A 294 -5.26 -14.12 9.22
C VAL A 294 -6.65 -13.49 9.26
N LEU A 295 -6.73 -12.20 8.92
CA LEU A 295 -7.99 -11.44 8.90
C LEU A 295 -8.99 -11.94 7.85
N SER A 296 -8.53 -12.69 6.84
CA SER A 296 -9.38 -13.33 5.83
C SER A 296 -10.00 -14.65 6.30
N GLY A 297 -9.58 -15.18 7.45
CA GLY A 297 -10.07 -16.45 8.01
C GLY A 297 -9.48 -17.72 7.39
N GLY A 298 -10.08 -18.86 7.72
CA GLY A 298 -9.70 -20.20 7.27
C GLY A 298 -9.01 -21.05 8.34
N SER A 299 -8.85 -22.35 8.07
CA SER A 299 -8.29 -23.36 8.99
C SER A 299 -6.87 -23.05 9.49
N TRP A 300 -6.10 -22.28 8.71
CA TRP A 300 -4.70 -21.95 9.01
C TRP A 300 -4.53 -20.59 9.71
N ALA A 301 -5.60 -19.94 10.15
CA ALA A 301 -5.53 -18.59 10.72
C ALA A 301 -4.60 -18.50 11.95
N TRP A 302 -4.63 -19.49 12.84
CA TRP A 302 -3.78 -19.53 14.03
C TRP A 302 -2.30 -19.77 13.70
N LEU A 303 -2.00 -20.66 12.76
CA LEU A 303 -0.61 -20.84 12.29
C LEU A 303 -0.08 -19.56 11.65
N ARG A 304 -0.89 -18.90 10.80
CA ARG A 304 -0.50 -17.61 10.19
C ARG A 304 -0.29 -16.51 11.23
N LEU A 305 -1.08 -16.50 12.31
CA LEU A 305 -0.89 -15.57 13.42
C LEU A 305 0.43 -15.84 14.14
N LEU A 306 0.74 -17.11 14.43
CA LEU A 306 2.02 -17.52 15.01
C LEU A 306 3.21 -17.14 14.12
N CYS A 307 3.11 -17.40 12.80
CA CYS A 307 4.14 -16.98 11.85
C CYS A 307 4.30 -15.46 11.83
N CYS A 308 3.19 -14.71 11.85
CA CYS A 308 3.22 -13.25 11.88
C CYS A 308 3.88 -12.72 13.16
N THR A 309 3.52 -13.23 14.34
CA THR A 309 4.13 -12.79 15.60
C THR A 309 5.61 -13.14 15.66
N ALA A 310 6.01 -14.32 15.19
CA ALA A 310 7.42 -14.71 15.08
C ALA A 310 8.19 -13.78 14.14
N LEU A 311 7.61 -13.38 13.00
CA LEU A 311 8.22 -12.41 12.09
C LEU A 311 8.34 -11.02 12.72
N VAL A 312 7.37 -10.55 13.52
CA VAL A 312 7.50 -9.26 14.22
C VAL A 312 8.63 -9.30 15.25
N VAL A 313 8.78 -10.42 15.99
CA VAL A 313 9.92 -10.60 16.91
C VAL A 313 11.23 -10.62 16.13
N LEU A 314 11.31 -11.37 15.02
CA LEU A 314 12.47 -11.40 14.14
C LEU A 314 12.84 -9.99 13.63
N ALA A 315 11.86 -9.20 13.20
CA ALA A 315 12.06 -7.82 12.80
C ALA A 315 12.63 -6.96 13.94
N GLY A 316 12.14 -7.17 15.17
CA GLY A 316 12.66 -6.55 16.39
C GLY A 316 14.13 -6.93 16.70
N LEU A 317 14.54 -8.14 16.32
CA LEU A 317 15.93 -8.62 16.41
C LEU A 317 16.81 -8.14 15.24
N CYS A 318 16.23 -7.64 14.16
CA CYS A 318 16.94 -6.90 13.12
C CYS A 318 17.11 -5.42 13.52
N LYS A 319 16.05 -4.80 14.04
CA LYS A 319 16.04 -3.42 14.53
C LYS A 319 14.89 -3.23 15.52
N GLU A 320 15.13 -2.47 16.59
CA GLU A 320 14.17 -2.20 17.66
C GLU A 320 12.82 -1.65 17.18
N THR A 321 12.80 -0.89 16.08
CA THR A 321 11.57 -0.39 15.43
C THR A 321 10.60 -1.52 15.08
N GLY A 322 11.08 -2.74 14.84
CA GLY A 322 10.24 -3.89 14.53
C GLY A 322 9.20 -4.21 15.61
N PHE A 323 9.52 -4.01 16.89
CA PHE A 323 8.58 -4.28 17.99
C PHE A 323 7.36 -3.34 17.97
N THR A 324 7.46 -2.16 17.35
CA THR A 324 6.33 -1.21 17.24
C THR A 324 5.16 -1.78 16.42
N PHE A 325 5.42 -2.79 15.57
CA PHE A 325 4.40 -3.38 14.71
C PHE A 325 3.41 -4.27 15.46
N PHE A 326 3.67 -4.68 16.71
CA PHE A 326 2.61 -5.27 17.54
C PHE A 326 1.43 -4.32 17.69
N GLY A 327 1.70 -3.02 17.91
CA GLY A 327 0.67 -1.97 17.94
C GLY A 327 -0.04 -1.83 16.60
N LEU A 328 0.68 -1.95 15.47
CA LEU A 328 0.09 -1.89 14.14
C LEU A 328 -0.88 -3.05 13.88
N LEU A 329 -0.49 -4.27 14.26
CA LEU A 329 -1.35 -5.45 14.13
C LEU A 329 -2.62 -5.30 14.96
N VAL A 330 -2.51 -4.76 16.19
CA VAL A 330 -3.68 -4.46 17.04
C VAL A 330 -4.60 -3.43 16.38
N ILE A 331 -4.05 -2.32 15.86
CA ILE A 331 -4.84 -1.32 15.12
C ILE A 331 -5.54 -1.98 13.94
N TRP A 332 -4.83 -2.81 13.18
CA TRP A 332 -5.39 -3.48 12.01
C TRP A 332 -6.50 -4.48 12.38
N GLU A 333 -6.34 -5.26 13.45
CA GLU A 333 -7.39 -6.12 14.01
C GLU A 333 -8.64 -5.29 14.33
N VAL A 334 -8.49 -4.21 15.10
CA VAL A 334 -9.59 -3.37 15.56
C VAL A 334 -10.33 -2.73 14.38
N LEU A 335 -9.62 -2.28 13.34
CA LEU A 335 -10.22 -1.73 12.11
C LEU A 335 -11.06 -2.74 11.33
N LYS A 336 -10.76 -4.04 11.46
CA LYS A 336 -11.46 -5.12 10.76
C LYS A 336 -12.42 -5.91 11.64
N MET A 337 -12.32 -5.76 12.95
CA MET A 337 -13.09 -6.47 13.94
C MET A 337 -14.58 -6.21 13.72
N ARG A 338 -15.36 -7.30 13.64
CA ARG A 338 -16.83 -7.27 13.55
C ARG A 338 -17.51 -7.73 14.85
N GLY A 339 -16.76 -7.73 15.96
CA GLY A 339 -17.16 -8.33 17.24
C GLY A 339 -16.87 -9.85 17.29
N GLY A 340 -16.83 -10.40 18.51
CA GLY A 340 -16.64 -11.83 18.77
C GLY A 340 -15.41 -12.15 19.64
N LEU A 341 -15.53 -13.18 20.48
CA LEU A 341 -14.50 -13.60 21.44
C LEU A 341 -13.14 -13.84 20.78
N HIS A 342 -13.11 -14.52 19.63
CA HIS A 342 -11.86 -14.85 18.93
C HIS A 342 -11.07 -13.62 18.47
N ALA A 343 -11.75 -12.53 18.09
CA ALA A 343 -11.08 -11.28 17.70
C ALA A 343 -10.45 -10.60 18.93
N TRP A 344 -11.19 -10.54 20.04
CA TRP A 344 -10.68 -10.01 21.30
C TRP A 344 -9.52 -10.83 21.87
N LEU A 345 -9.58 -12.16 21.77
CA LEU A 345 -8.46 -13.04 22.15
C LEU A 345 -7.22 -12.78 21.31
N ARG A 346 -7.35 -12.48 20.00
CA ARG A 346 -6.22 -12.08 19.16
C ARG A 346 -5.66 -10.73 19.58
N VAL A 347 -6.50 -9.73 19.83
CA VAL A 347 -6.06 -8.41 20.34
C VAL A 347 -5.30 -8.57 21.64
N LEU A 348 -5.88 -9.28 22.62
CA LEU A 348 -5.25 -9.52 23.91
C LEU A 348 -3.93 -10.29 23.75
N GLY A 349 -3.91 -11.34 22.93
CA GLY A 349 -2.70 -12.10 22.64
C GLY A 349 -1.60 -11.25 22.02
N LEU A 350 -1.93 -10.40 21.04
CA LEU A 350 -0.97 -9.48 20.42
C LEU A 350 -0.44 -8.45 21.43
N LEU A 351 -1.29 -7.92 22.31
CA LEU A 351 -0.89 -6.98 23.37
C LEU A 351 0.03 -7.65 24.39
N VAL A 352 -0.33 -8.85 24.88
CA VAL A 352 0.46 -9.59 25.87
C VAL A 352 1.80 -10.01 25.29
N ILE A 353 1.82 -10.60 24.09
CA ILE A 353 3.05 -11.02 23.41
C ILE A 353 3.91 -9.79 23.10
N GLY A 354 3.32 -8.70 22.60
CA GLY A 354 4.04 -7.46 22.32
C GLY A 354 4.65 -6.83 23.57
N ALA A 355 3.88 -6.74 24.65
CA ALA A 355 4.38 -6.23 25.93
C ALA A 355 5.50 -7.11 26.50
N ALA A 356 5.35 -8.43 26.45
CA ALA A 356 6.38 -9.37 26.87
C ALA A 356 7.66 -9.24 26.02
N ALA A 357 7.53 -9.15 24.69
CA ALA A 357 8.66 -8.97 23.79
C ALA A 357 9.41 -7.65 24.05
N CYS A 358 8.68 -6.56 24.24
CA CYS A 358 9.27 -5.27 24.63
C CYS A 358 9.94 -5.33 26.01
N ALA A 359 9.31 -5.97 27.00
CA ALA A 359 9.87 -6.12 28.34
C ALA A 359 11.17 -6.94 28.32
N VAL A 360 11.19 -8.07 27.59
CA VAL A 360 12.40 -8.88 27.38
C VAL A 360 13.47 -8.06 26.68
N ARG A 361 13.11 -7.28 25.65
CA ARG A 361 14.06 -6.41 24.95
C ARG A 361 14.69 -5.37 25.88
N VAL A 362 13.88 -4.69 26.69
CA VAL A 362 14.34 -3.69 27.65
C VAL A 362 15.21 -4.33 28.74
N TRP A 363 14.80 -5.48 29.28
CA TRP A 363 15.59 -6.24 30.26
C TRP A 363 16.94 -6.66 29.69
N TYR A 364 16.97 -7.21 28.47
CA TYR A 364 18.19 -7.70 27.84
C TYR A 364 19.20 -6.60 27.53
N THR A 365 18.70 -5.41 27.21
CA THR A 365 19.52 -4.22 26.93
C THR A 365 19.61 -3.29 28.15
N ALA A 366 19.22 -3.75 29.34
CA ALA A 366 19.23 -2.93 30.54
C ALA A 366 20.62 -2.42 30.88
N GLY A 367 20.68 -1.22 31.47
CA GLY A 367 21.94 -0.54 31.78
C GLY A 367 22.70 -0.10 30.53
N THR A 368 22.00 0.19 29.43
CA THR A 368 22.54 1.01 28.35
C THR A 368 23.08 2.30 28.94
N GLN A 369 24.35 2.60 28.69
CA GLN A 369 24.95 3.87 29.12
C GLN A 369 24.53 5.02 28.17
N ILE A 370 23.21 5.22 28.02
CA ILE A 370 22.62 6.43 27.44
C ILE A 370 22.82 7.63 28.39
N ALA A 371 23.23 7.37 29.63
CA ALA A 371 23.27 8.31 30.75
C ALA A 371 24.22 9.52 30.60
N ARG A 372 25.04 9.59 29.55
CA ARG A 372 25.71 10.84 29.14
C ARG A 372 25.70 10.90 27.62
N MET A 373 24.65 11.49 27.06
CA MET A 373 24.63 11.86 25.65
C MET A 373 25.76 12.85 25.40
N ASP A 374 26.64 12.47 24.48
CA ASP A 374 27.72 13.32 24.03
C ASP A 374 27.12 14.59 23.39
N PRO A 375 27.46 15.81 23.89
CA PRO A 375 26.90 17.06 23.37
C PRO A 375 27.19 17.28 21.89
N TYR A 376 28.27 16.68 21.37
CA TYR A 376 28.59 16.74 19.95
C TYR A 376 27.66 15.85 19.13
N SER A 377 27.31 14.66 19.63
CA SER A 377 26.42 13.72 18.92
C SER A 377 24.95 14.14 18.92
N ASN A 378 24.45 14.62 20.07
CA ASN A 378 23.06 15.09 20.21
C ASN A 378 22.98 16.30 21.19
N PRO A 379 23.18 17.53 20.70
CA PRO A 379 23.15 18.73 21.55
C PRO A 379 21.78 18.99 22.18
N ILE A 380 20.69 18.55 21.53
CA ILE A 380 19.34 18.69 22.11
C ILE A 380 19.22 17.81 23.35
N ALA A 381 19.61 16.54 23.27
CA ALA A 381 19.52 15.63 24.41
C ALA A 381 20.44 16.04 25.57
N ALA A 382 21.58 16.70 25.26
CA ALA A 382 22.51 17.22 26.25
C ALA A 382 22.10 18.57 26.87
N SER A 383 21.08 19.25 26.33
CA SER A 383 20.60 20.53 26.86
C SER A 383 19.87 20.36 28.20
N ASP A 384 20.27 21.14 29.20
CA ASP A 384 19.64 21.13 30.53
C ASP A 384 18.23 21.77 30.54
N ASP A 385 17.94 22.68 29.60
CA ASP A 385 16.64 23.36 29.53
C ASP A 385 15.56 22.51 28.82
N PRO A 386 14.50 22.08 29.53
CA PRO A 386 13.41 21.31 28.93
C PRO A 386 12.64 22.09 27.86
N TYR A 387 12.54 23.41 27.98
CA TYR A 387 11.83 24.25 27.02
C TYR A 387 12.55 24.25 25.66
N THR A 388 13.85 24.54 25.67
CA THR A 388 14.71 24.43 24.48
C THR A 388 14.68 23.04 23.87
N ARG A 389 14.66 21.98 24.70
CA ARG A 389 14.54 20.59 24.23
C ARG A 389 13.26 20.35 23.44
N VAL A 390 12.10 20.72 24.00
CA VAL A 390 10.80 20.50 23.37
C VAL A 390 10.70 21.24 22.03
N LEU A 391 11.13 22.50 21.98
CA LEU A 391 11.10 23.28 20.74
C LEU A 391 12.06 22.72 19.68
N SER A 392 13.26 22.31 20.10
CA SER A 392 14.26 21.77 19.18
C SER A 392 13.85 20.39 18.64
N TYR A 393 13.27 19.51 19.47
CA TYR A 393 12.71 18.24 18.98
C TYR A 393 11.52 18.45 18.06
N ALA A 394 10.66 19.45 18.32
CA ALA A 394 9.62 19.82 17.39
C ALA A 394 10.23 20.21 16.03
N LEU A 395 11.25 21.06 16.01
CA LEU A 395 11.96 21.41 14.76
C LEU A 395 12.49 20.17 14.04
N VAL A 396 13.11 19.23 14.78
CA VAL A 396 13.58 17.94 14.21
C VAL A 396 12.45 17.16 13.54
N HIS A 397 11.25 17.09 14.13
CA HIS A 397 10.10 16.45 13.47
C HIS A 397 9.70 17.16 12.17
N GLY A 398 9.76 18.49 12.17
CA GLY A 398 9.57 19.29 10.96
C GLY A 398 10.60 18.99 9.87
N MET A 399 11.88 18.86 10.25
CA MET A 399 12.97 18.50 9.34
C MET A 399 12.76 17.11 8.73
N TYR A 400 12.34 16.13 9.52
CA TYR A 400 11.99 14.81 9.00
C TYR A 400 10.85 14.86 7.99
N MET A 401 9.82 15.67 8.23
CA MET A 401 8.75 15.87 7.25
C MET A 401 9.25 16.58 5.98
N LYS A 402 10.16 17.55 6.12
CA LYS A 402 10.84 18.19 4.98
C LYS A 402 11.64 17.17 4.17
N LEU A 403 12.37 16.25 4.81
CA LEU A 403 13.11 15.18 4.12
C LEU A 403 12.18 14.22 3.38
N LEU A 404 10.99 13.93 3.89
CA LEU A 404 10.01 13.10 3.17
C LEU A 404 9.36 13.81 1.98
N LEU A 405 9.13 15.13 2.07
CA LEU A 405 8.46 15.89 1.01
C LEU A 405 9.44 16.44 -0.04
N TRP A 406 10.66 16.78 0.39
CA TRP A 406 11.65 17.52 -0.39
C TRP A 406 13.09 17.13 -0.03
N PRO A 407 13.52 15.89 -0.34
CA PRO A 407 14.85 15.36 -0.02
C PRO A 407 15.94 15.86 -0.99
N LEU A 408 16.15 17.17 -1.09
CA LEU A 408 17.20 17.73 -1.96
C LEU A 408 18.57 17.85 -1.28
N PHE A 409 18.58 18.21 0.01
CA PHE A 409 19.80 18.45 0.77
C PHE A 409 19.93 17.38 1.84
N LEU A 410 20.45 16.22 1.41
CA LEU A 410 20.77 15.11 2.29
C LEU A 410 22.12 15.37 2.97
N CYS A 411 22.28 14.89 4.19
CA CYS A 411 23.51 15.01 4.96
C CYS A 411 23.89 13.67 5.56
N TYR A 412 25.17 13.34 5.47
CA TYR A 412 25.69 12.10 6.04
C TYR A 412 25.81 12.16 7.57
N ASP A 413 25.88 13.36 8.14
CA ASP A 413 25.99 13.58 9.58
C ASP A 413 25.35 14.91 10.00
N TYR A 414 24.48 14.86 11.02
CA TYR A 414 23.78 16.01 11.59
C TYR A 414 24.25 16.31 13.02
N SER A 415 25.43 15.84 13.42
CA SER A 415 26.05 16.16 14.70
C SER A 415 26.56 17.61 14.79
N MET A 416 27.12 17.97 15.94
CA MET A 416 27.59 19.31 16.30
C MET A 416 26.44 20.34 16.23
N ASP A 417 26.72 21.53 15.70
CA ASP A 417 25.74 22.61 15.55
C ASP A 417 25.04 22.59 14.18
N ALA A 418 24.96 21.41 13.52
CA ALA A 418 24.29 21.26 12.23
C ALA A 418 22.78 21.60 12.30
N VAL A 419 22.16 21.38 13.47
CA VAL A 419 20.80 21.83 13.77
C VAL A 419 20.84 22.69 15.04
N PRO A 420 20.96 24.02 14.89
CA PRO A 420 21.04 24.91 16.04
C PRO A 420 19.79 24.83 16.91
N LEU A 421 20.00 24.82 18.23
CA LEU A 421 18.91 24.73 19.21
C LEU A 421 17.89 25.86 19.03
N VAL A 422 16.63 25.57 19.38
CA VAL A 422 15.52 26.53 19.35
C VAL A 422 15.22 26.98 20.77
N GLN A 423 15.58 28.23 21.09
CA GLN A 423 15.45 28.80 22.43
C GLN A 423 14.22 29.69 22.60
N SER A 424 13.43 29.92 21.54
CA SER A 424 12.26 30.80 21.58
C SER A 424 11.12 30.26 20.73
N ALA A 425 9.89 30.33 21.24
CA ALA A 425 8.68 30.00 20.47
C ALA A 425 8.40 30.96 19.30
N ALA A 426 9.06 32.13 19.26
CA ALA A 426 8.98 33.07 18.15
C ALA A 426 9.91 32.70 16.97
N ASP A 427 10.68 31.62 17.10
CA ASP A 427 11.58 31.17 16.03
C ASP A 427 10.77 30.73 14.79
N VAL A 428 11.03 31.38 13.65
CA VAL A 428 10.35 31.13 12.38
C VAL A 428 10.49 29.68 11.91
N ARG A 429 11.55 28.98 12.32
CA ARG A 429 11.78 27.57 11.99
C ARG A 429 10.68 26.67 12.53
N LEU A 430 9.96 27.08 13.60
CA LEU A 430 8.83 26.35 14.16
C LEU A 430 7.59 26.33 13.24
N LEU A 431 7.54 27.16 12.19
CA LEU A 431 6.51 27.04 11.15
C LEU A 431 6.57 25.68 10.45
N LEU A 432 7.76 25.09 10.31
CA LEU A 432 7.96 23.81 9.64
C LEU A 432 7.26 22.65 10.39
N PRO A 433 7.51 22.40 11.69
CA PRO A 433 6.75 21.39 12.42
C PRO A 433 5.28 21.72 12.58
N CYS A 434 4.89 22.99 12.71
CA CYS A 434 3.47 23.36 12.71
C CYS A 434 2.78 22.90 11.41
N ALA A 435 3.38 23.19 10.25
CA ALA A 435 2.87 22.73 8.96
C ALA A 435 2.85 21.20 8.87
N ALA A 436 3.88 20.52 9.37
CA ALA A 436 3.95 19.06 9.40
C ALA A 436 2.82 18.44 10.23
N TYR A 437 2.59 18.92 11.46
CA TYR A 437 1.53 18.43 12.33
C TYR A 437 0.14 18.75 11.79
N LEU A 438 -0.08 19.94 11.22
CA LEU A 438 -1.34 20.31 10.57
C LEU A 438 -1.62 19.44 9.35
N GLY A 439 -0.60 19.18 8.52
CA GLY A 439 -0.70 18.28 7.37
C GLY A 439 -1.03 16.85 7.81
N PHE A 440 -0.39 16.36 8.88
CA PHE A 440 -0.66 15.04 9.45
C PHE A 440 -2.09 14.94 10.01
N LEU A 441 -2.54 15.96 10.74
CA LEU A 441 -3.91 16.05 11.26
C LEU A 441 -4.93 16.06 10.11
N ALA A 442 -4.70 16.87 9.07
CA ALA A 442 -5.56 16.92 7.90
C ALA A 442 -5.62 15.58 7.17
N ALA A 443 -4.48 14.90 7.04
CA ALA A 443 -4.40 13.54 6.48
C ALA A 443 -5.20 12.54 7.33
N GLY A 444 -5.10 12.61 8.66
CA GLY A 444 -5.86 11.81 9.63
C GLY A 444 -7.38 12.03 9.53
N CYS A 445 -7.83 13.28 9.57
CA CYS A 445 -9.24 13.63 9.42
C CYS A 445 -9.80 13.13 8.07
N ARG A 446 -9.04 13.28 6.99
CA ARG A 446 -9.45 12.82 5.66
C ARG A 446 -9.44 11.30 5.52
N ALA A 447 -8.47 10.63 6.14
CA ALA A 447 -8.37 9.17 6.21
C ALA A 447 -9.60 8.56 6.87
N LEU A 448 -10.05 9.15 7.98
CA LEU A 448 -11.23 8.72 8.73
C LEU A 448 -12.54 9.11 8.02
N GLY A 449 -12.58 10.27 7.35
CA GLY A 449 -13.80 10.79 6.72
C GLY A 449 -14.21 10.12 5.40
N ARG A 450 -13.28 9.51 4.65
CA ARG A 450 -13.57 8.94 3.32
C ARG A 450 -13.68 7.41 3.35
N ARG A 451 -14.91 6.90 3.51
CA ARG A 451 -15.25 5.46 3.37
C ARG A 451 -14.73 4.81 2.08
N SER A 452 -14.57 5.58 1.00
CA SER A 452 -14.14 5.07 -0.31
C SER A 452 -12.68 4.60 -0.42
N TYR A 453 -11.80 4.92 0.55
CA TYR A 453 -10.41 4.42 0.55
C TYR A 453 -10.20 3.20 1.45
N GLY A 454 -11.24 2.78 2.17
CA GLY A 454 -11.12 1.71 3.15
C GLY A 454 -10.09 2.03 4.24
N GLN A 455 -9.48 0.97 4.77
CA GLN A 455 -8.49 1.02 5.87
C GLN A 455 -7.10 1.55 5.47
N ALA A 456 -6.82 1.72 4.17
CA ALA A 456 -5.46 1.96 3.68
C ALA A 456 -4.82 3.26 4.22
N PRO A 457 -5.52 4.43 4.24
CA PRO A 457 -4.94 5.64 4.79
C PRO A 457 -4.66 5.55 6.29
N VAL A 458 -5.55 4.89 7.06
CA VAL A 458 -5.36 4.72 8.52
C VAL A 458 -4.17 3.81 8.81
N LEU A 459 -4.03 2.71 8.06
CA LEU A 459 -2.85 1.83 8.18
C LEU A 459 -1.57 2.54 7.75
N GLY A 460 -1.60 3.38 6.71
CA GLY A 460 -0.45 4.20 6.31
C GLY A 460 -0.02 5.17 7.43
N LEU A 461 -0.97 5.87 8.05
CA LEU A 461 -0.70 6.74 9.20
C LEU A 461 -0.18 5.94 10.41
N ALA A 462 -0.75 4.77 10.67
CA ALA A 462 -0.29 3.91 11.76
C ALA A 462 1.14 3.38 11.53
N ILE A 463 1.48 2.96 10.32
CA ILE A 463 2.85 2.58 9.95
C ILE A 463 3.80 3.76 10.20
N PHE A 464 3.44 4.96 9.73
CA PHE A 464 4.27 6.16 9.91
C PHE A 464 4.48 6.48 11.40
N VAL A 465 3.39 6.64 12.17
CA VAL A 465 3.48 7.07 13.57
C VAL A 465 4.17 6.04 14.44
N LEU A 466 3.77 4.77 14.35
CA LEU A 466 4.32 3.73 15.23
C LEU A 466 5.80 3.48 14.97
N SER A 467 6.21 3.47 13.70
CA SER A 467 7.63 3.28 13.36
C SER A 467 8.48 4.52 13.63
N PHE A 468 7.91 5.73 13.54
CA PHE A 468 8.63 6.97 13.83
C PHE A 468 8.72 7.26 15.33
N LEU A 469 7.79 6.75 16.14
CA LEU A 469 7.70 7.03 17.58
C LEU A 469 9.02 6.83 18.36
N PRO A 470 9.78 5.72 18.19
CA PRO A 470 11.07 5.55 18.87
C PRO A 470 12.13 6.60 18.50
N MET A 471 11.95 7.30 17.38
CA MET A 471 12.92 8.22 16.78
C MET A 471 12.55 9.69 17.04
N THR A 472 11.41 9.93 17.68
CA THR A 472 10.93 11.28 18.06
C THR A 472 11.73 11.93 19.18
N ASN A 473 12.62 11.19 19.85
CA ASN A 473 13.28 11.63 21.09
C ASN A 473 12.32 12.02 22.24
N ILE A 474 10.99 11.80 22.10
CA ILE A 474 9.99 12.14 23.13
C ILE A 474 9.99 11.10 24.25
N LEU A 475 9.96 9.80 23.89
CA LEU A 475 9.88 8.72 24.88
C LEU A 475 11.23 8.51 25.58
N PHE A 476 12.30 8.57 24.81
CA PHE A 476 13.68 8.46 25.26
C PHE A 476 14.59 9.15 24.23
N PRO A 477 15.64 9.84 24.67
CA PRO A 477 16.61 10.43 23.75
C PRO A 477 17.40 9.32 23.05
N ILE A 478 17.62 9.49 21.74
CA ILE A 478 18.46 8.60 20.94
C ILE A 478 19.82 9.26 20.68
N GLY A 479 20.85 8.46 20.40
CA GLY A 479 22.23 8.94 20.27
C GLY A 479 22.47 9.88 19.08
N THR A 480 21.58 9.85 18.09
CA THR A 480 21.70 10.64 16.86
C THR A 480 20.62 11.71 16.81
N LEU A 481 21.02 12.93 16.48
CA LEU A 481 20.13 14.09 16.36
C LEU A 481 19.11 13.94 15.22
N VAL A 482 19.61 13.82 14.00
CA VAL A 482 18.86 13.54 12.77
C VAL A 482 19.62 12.49 11.97
N ALA A 483 18.93 11.49 11.44
CA ALA A 483 19.50 10.57 10.46
C ALA A 483 18.43 10.12 9.47
N GLU A 484 18.76 10.08 8.19
CA GLU A 484 17.84 9.80 7.10
C GLU A 484 17.39 8.34 7.12
N ARG A 485 18.27 7.42 7.53
CA ARG A 485 17.95 5.99 7.72
C ARG A 485 16.79 5.76 8.70
N LEU A 486 16.55 6.69 9.62
CA LEU A 486 15.43 6.66 10.56
C LEU A 486 14.07 6.81 9.86
N LEU A 487 14.05 7.36 8.65
CA LEU A 487 12.84 7.50 7.83
C LEU A 487 12.55 6.30 6.93
N TYR A 488 13.38 5.26 6.88
CA TYR A 488 13.21 4.15 5.95
C TYR A 488 11.87 3.41 6.11
N ILE A 489 11.49 3.01 7.32
CA ILE A 489 10.20 2.37 7.60
C ILE A 489 9.05 3.41 7.65
N PRO A 490 9.20 4.58 8.31
CA PRO A 490 8.17 5.61 8.29
C PRO A 490 7.73 6.04 6.88
N SER A 491 8.66 6.14 5.93
CA SER A 491 8.34 6.57 4.56
C SER A 491 7.35 5.63 3.87
N MET A 492 7.32 4.33 4.22
CA MET A 492 6.30 3.40 3.71
C MET A 492 4.89 3.89 4.04
N GLY A 493 4.67 4.26 5.31
CA GLY A 493 3.38 4.76 5.79
C GLY A 493 3.01 6.09 5.15
N PHE A 494 3.98 7.00 5.06
CA PHE A 494 3.85 8.28 4.38
C PHE A 494 3.44 8.12 2.90
N LEU A 495 4.13 7.26 2.14
CA LEU A 495 3.84 7.04 0.73
C LEU A 495 2.48 6.35 0.51
N VAL A 496 2.05 5.46 1.40
CA VAL A 496 0.70 4.89 1.37
C VAL A 496 -0.36 6.00 1.48
N VAL A 497 -0.17 6.95 2.40
CA VAL A 497 -1.08 8.09 2.57
C VAL A 497 -1.06 8.98 1.33
N LEU A 498 0.12 9.29 0.80
CA LEU A 498 0.31 10.11 -0.40
C LEU A 498 -0.40 9.50 -1.62
N VAL A 499 -0.21 8.21 -1.87
CA VAL A 499 -0.86 7.47 -2.96
C VAL A 499 -2.38 7.44 -2.80
N CYS A 500 -2.88 7.23 -1.57
CA CYS A 500 -4.32 7.29 -1.30
C CYS A 500 -4.89 8.68 -1.55
N PHE A 501 -4.15 9.74 -1.20
CA PHE A 501 -4.54 11.12 -1.45
C PHE A 501 -4.58 11.43 -2.94
N ALA A 502 -3.53 11.08 -3.70
CA ALA A 502 -3.44 11.27 -5.15
C ALA A 502 -4.56 10.54 -5.90
N LYS A 503 -4.81 9.27 -5.56
CA LYS A 503 -5.97 8.49 -6.04
C LYS A 503 -7.29 9.21 -5.76
N GLY A 504 -7.34 9.98 -4.68
CA GLY A 504 -8.51 10.71 -4.29
C GLY A 504 -8.79 12.00 -5.02
N LEU A 505 -7.76 12.62 -5.60
CA LEU A 505 -7.90 13.80 -6.45
C LEU A 505 -8.47 13.42 -7.82
N GLU A 506 -8.04 12.29 -8.39
CA GLU A 506 -8.55 11.79 -9.68
C GLU A 506 -10.07 11.56 -9.66
N LYS A 507 -10.61 11.00 -8.56
CA LYS A 507 -12.05 10.82 -8.40
C LYS A 507 -12.82 12.14 -8.36
N VAL A 508 -12.24 13.19 -7.76
CA VAL A 508 -12.86 14.51 -7.70
C VAL A 508 -12.84 15.15 -9.09
N GLN A 509 -11.72 15.07 -9.82
CA GLN A 509 -11.63 15.58 -11.18
C GLN A 509 -12.63 14.90 -12.13
N PHE A 510 -12.82 13.58 -12.01
CA PHE A 510 -13.80 12.85 -12.82
C PHE A 510 -15.24 13.17 -12.43
N ALA A 511 -15.52 13.45 -11.14
CA ALA A 511 -16.83 13.87 -10.67
C ALA A 511 -17.18 15.30 -11.13
N VAL A 512 -16.20 16.21 -11.15
CA VAL A 512 -16.35 17.59 -11.65
C VAL A 512 -16.45 17.64 -13.18
N ARG A 513 -15.80 16.71 -13.90
CA ARG A 513 -15.89 16.57 -15.36
C ARG A 513 -17.14 15.81 -15.85
N ARG A 514 -17.98 15.28 -14.96
CA ARG A 514 -19.36 14.98 -15.39
C ARG A 514 -19.98 16.33 -15.72
N PRO A 515 -20.55 16.54 -16.92
CA PRO A 515 -21.21 17.78 -17.20
C PRO A 515 -22.34 17.89 -16.16
N PHE A 516 -22.19 18.84 -15.23
CA PHE A 516 -23.36 19.53 -14.75
C PHE A 516 -24.00 20.07 -16.02
N SER A 517 -25.05 19.39 -16.48
CA SER A 517 -26.01 19.94 -17.43
C SER A 517 -26.74 21.08 -16.72
N PHE A 518 -26.00 22.15 -16.43
CA PHE A 518 -26.57 23.45 -16.19
C PHE A 518 -26.92 23.96 -17.57
N GLY A 519 -28.22 23.91 -17.90
CA GLY A 519 -28.78 24.51 -19.09
C GLY A 519 -28.55 26.02 -19.05
N TRP A 520 -27.39 26.46 -19.51
CA TRP A 520 -27.22 27.81 -20.01
C TRP A 520 -27.37 27.71 -21.52
N HIS A 521 -28.56 28.10 -21.98
CA HIS A 521 -28.80 28.40 -23.38
C HIS A 521 -27.75 29.39 -23.87
N TRP A 522 -26.84 28.92 -24.71
CA TRP A 522 -26.04 29.79 -25.57
C TRP A 522 -26.88 30.20 -26.77
N SER A 523 -27.92 31.00 -26.53
CA SER A 523 -28.60 31.76 -27.57
C SER A 523 -28.00 33.15 -27.59
N LEU A 524 -26.89 33.32 -28.30
CA LEU A 524 -26.35 34.62 -28.77
C LEU A 524 -25.09 34.34 -29.59
N CYS A 525 -25.28 34.01 -30.88
CA CYS A 525 -24.30 34.22 -31.95
C CYS A 525 -24.96 33.91 -33.31
N SER A 526 -25.95 34.70 -33.70
CA SER A 526 -26.45 34.70 -35.08
C SER A 526 -27.25 35.95 -35.44
N SER A 527 -26.83 37.13 -34.94
CA SER A 527 -27.34 38.41 -35.42
C SER A 527 -26.34 39.51 -35.11
N PHE A 528 -26.03 40.35 -36.11
CA PHE A 528 -24.95 41.36 -36.20
C PHE A 528 -23.58 40.73 -36.47
N GLY A 529 -23.02 40.77 -37.68
CA GLY A 529 -22.84 41.90 -38.61
C GLY A 529 -21.31 41.99 -38.79
N GLY A 530 -20.73 41.57 -39.90
CA GLY A 530 -20.65 42.34 -41.13
C GLY A 530 -19.17 42.63 -41.41
N GLY A 531 -18.68 42.23 -42.59
CA GLY A 531 -17.47 42.75 -43.25
C GLY A 531 -16.13 42.68 -42.51
N TYR A 532 -15.19 41.88 -43.00
CA TYR A 532 -14.02 42.39 -43.73
C TYR A 532 -13.12 41.20 -44.09
N ALA A 533 -13.01 40.95 -45.38
CA ALA A 533 -11.96 40.14 -45.97
C ALA A 533 -10.72 41.01 -46.16
N ILE A 534 -9.55 40.57 -45.70
CA ILE A 534 -8.26 40.94 -46.31
C ILE A 534 -7.36 39.70 -46.30
N ARG A 535 -6.92 39.35 -47.51
CA ARG A 535 -5.93 38.32 -47.87
C ARG A 535 -4.52 38.74 -47.46
N GLY A 536 -3.68 37.73 -47.22
CA GLY A 536 -2.21 37.79 -47.19
C GLY A 536 -1.69 36.38 -47.04
#